data_AF-A0A0B2ULL2-F1
#
_entry.id   AF-A0A0B2ULL2-F1
#
_cell.length_a   1.000
_cell.length_b   1.000
_cell.length_c   1.000
_cell.angle_alpha   90.00
_cell.angle_beta   90.00
_cell.angle_gamma   90.00
#
_symmetry.space_group_name_H-M   'P 1'
#
loop_
_entity.id
_entity.type
_entity.pdbx_description
1 polymer ?
#
loop_
_entity_poly.entity_id
_entity_poly.type
_entity_poly.pdbx_seq_one_letter_code
_entity_poly.pdbx_strand_id
1 'polypeptide(L)'
;MIRELIVCVLEGRDIDVKDLPMDMADVDESLNDMEIDDILECVISYIHGVSSDRAGRKEDALRLFNEYCADCEYLKLVCKETIEMCRKKEREGRIRIQNKMREFRFEVIDWEDREWVMKLIEYFYVMGMKNVEHLNAEIELLEKSDECRASNQSGIECVRIDESGRAENMLVRRNKPTMSLDEFADKLMASMKNEVKVIDDTEPEEKYTRNELIMKDNERDWRGSNRGNTIGMG
;
A
#
# COMPACT_ATOMS: atom_id res chain seq x y z
N MET A 1 -21.38 14.64 27.59
CA MET A 1 -20.29 13.63 27.64
C MET A 1 -19.90 13.17 26.23
N ILE A 2 -20.80 12.55 25.45
CA ILE A 2 -20.49 12.10 24.06
C ILE A 2 -20.06 13.27 23.15
N ARG A 3 -20.77 14.40 23.19
CA ARG A 3 -20.45 15.61 22.42
C ARG A 3 -19.02 16.12 22.65
N GLU A 4 -18.53 16.06 23.89
CA GLU A 4 -17.17 16.49 24.23
C GLU A 4 -16.12 15.52 23.69
N LEU A 5 -16.40 14.22 23.71
CA LEU A 5 -15.52 13.20 23.13
C LEU A 5 -15.43 13.33 21.62
N ILE A 6 -16.55 13.62 20.96
CA ILE A 6 -16.58 13.93 19.52
C ILE A 6 -15.68 15.13 19.23
N VAL A 7 -15.77 16.22 20.00
CA VAL A 7 -14.87 17.39 19.83
C VAL A 7 -13.41 16.99 20.04
N CYS A 8 -13.10 16.18 21.05
CA CYS A 8 -11.73 15.69 21.26
C CYS A 8 -11.20 14.87 20.07
N VAL A 9 -12.03 14.03 19.46
CA VAL A 9 -11.69 13.28 18.24
C VAL A 9 -11.41 14.25 17.09
N LEU A 10 -12.29 15.23 16.88
CA LEU A 10 -12.17 16.22 15.79
C LEU A 10 -10.90 17.09 15.92
N GLU A 11 -10.55 17.47 17.15
CA GLU A 11 -9.35 18.28 17.43
C GLU A 11 -8.07 17.44 17.58
N GLY A 12 -8.17 16.11 17.50
CA GLY A 12 -7.03 15.21 17.65
C GLY A 12 -6.48 15.14 19.08
N ARG A 13 -7.21 15.60 20.10
CA ARG A 13 -6.81 15.54 21.51
C ARG A 13 -6.86 14.11 22.05
N ASP A 14 -6.10 13.81 23.10
CA ASP A 14 -6.13 12.50 23.76
C ASP A 14 -7.50 12.19 24.37
N ILE A 15 -7.91 10.93 24.26
CA ILE A 15 -9.24 10.46 24.63
C ILE A 15 -9.10 9.38 25.69
N ASP A 16 -9.44 9.69 26.93
CA ASP A 16 -9.52 8.70 28.01
C ASP A 16 -10.92 8.09 28.03
N VAL A 17 -11.11 7.01 27.25
CA VAL A 17 -12.39 6.31 27.12
C VAL A 17 -12.48 5.22 28.18
N LYS A 18 -12.62 5.59 29.46
CA LYS A 18 -12.69 4.61 30.55
C LYS A 18 -14.09 4.15 30.90
N ASP A 19 -15.13 4.93 30.60
CA ASP A 19 -16.48 4.68 31.12
C ASP A 19 -17.60 5.04 30.12
N LEU A 20 -17.55 4.56 28.86
CA LEU A 20 -18.75 4.60 28.01
C LEU A 20 -19.41 3.22 27.91
N PRO A 21 -20.74 3.15 28.10
CA PRO A 21 -21.48 1.93 27.85
C PRO A 21 -21.39 1.58 26.36
N MET A 22 -21.14 0.30 26.09
CA MET A 22 -20.95 -0.26 24.75
C MET A 22 -22.25 -0.84 24.17
N ASP A 23 -23.36 -0.77 24.93
CA ASP A 23 -24.65 -1.32 24.54
C ASP A 23 -25.43 -0.27 23.72
N MET A 24 -25.44 -0.47 22.41
CA MET A 24 -26.49 0.09 21.56
C MET A 24 -27.80 -0.59 21.97
N ALA A 25 -28.76 0.18 22.48
CA ALA A 25 -30.11 -0.34 22.68
C ALA A 25 -30.65 -0.87 21.33
N ASP A 26 -31.47 -1.93 21.37
CA ASP A 26 -32.13 -2.47 20.16
C ASP A 26 -33.04 -1.38 19.55
N VAL A 27 -32.50 -0.55 18.65
CA VAL A 27 -33.26 0.51 17.98
C VAL A 27 -34.01 -0.09 16.78
N ASP A 28 -35.22 -0.59 17.03
CA ASP A 28 -36.17 -1.06 16.00
C ASP A 28 -37.00 0.10 15.39
N GLU A 29 -36.61 1.35 15.68
CA GLU A 29 -37.37 2.54 15.29
C GLU A 29 -36.94 3.13 13.94
N SER A 30 -37.92 3.68 13.22
CA SER A 30 -37.75 4.39 11.97
C SER A 30 -36.76 5.55 12.16
N LEU A 31 -35.78 5.69 11.25
CA LEU A 31 -34.78 6.77 11.23
C LEU A 31 -35.31 8.14 11.63
N ASN A 32 -36.51 8.50 11.20
CA ASN A 32 -37.12 9.81 11.43
C ASN A 32 -37.56 10.04 12.88
N ASP A 33 -37.77 8.97 13.65
CA ASP A 33 -38.24 9.03 15.03
C ASP A 33 -37.09 9.00 16.04
N MET A 34 -35.87 8.65 15.58
CA MET A 34 -34.67 8.61 16.41
C MET A 34 -34.27 10.01 16.90
N GLU A 35 -34.03 10.16 18.21
CA GLU A 35 -33.57 11.41 18.79
C GLU A 35 -32.11 11.70 18.39
N ILE A 36 -31.73 12.98 18.41
CA ILE A 36 -30.36 13.40 18.05
C ILE A 36 -29.33 12.73 18.97
N ASP A 37 -29.66 12.52 20.24
CA ASP A 37 -28.74 11.91 21.20
C ASP A 37 -28.50 10.42 20.87
N ASP A 38 -29.52 9.65 20.50
CA ASP A 38 -29.38 8.26 20.04
C ASP A 38 -28.54 8.15 18.75
N ILE A 39 -28.73 9.12 17.84
CA ILE A 39 -27.94 9.24 16.61
C ILE A 39 -26.45 9.45 16.94
N LEU A 40 -26.14 10.24 17.99
CA LEU A 40 -24.77 10.47 18.44
C LEU A 40 -24.16 9.28 19.18
N GLU A 41 -24.97 8.44 19.84
CA GLU A 41 -24.51 7.20 20.47
C GLU A 41 -23.93 6.21 19.46
N CYS A 42 -24.43 6.22 18.22
CA CYS A 42 -23.85 5.43 17.13
C CYS A 42 -22.35 5.74 16.90
N VAL A 43 -21.89 6.94 17.23
CA VAL A 43 -20.47 7.35 17.05
C VAL A 43 -19.55 6.76 18.12
N ILE A 44 -20.08 6.20 19.21
CA ILE A 44 -19.30 5.65 20.32
C ILE A 44 -18.31 4.58 19.83
N SER A 45 -18.77 3.63 19.00
CA SER A 45 -17.91 2.58 18.41
C SER A 45 -16.73 3.16 17.64
N TYR A 46 -16.94 4.26 16.90
CA TYR A 46 -15.86 4.98 16.21
C TYR A 46 -14.86 5.61 17.18
N ILE A 47 -15.34 6.26 18.25
CA ILE A 47 -14.49 6.89 19.27
C ILE A 47 -13.61 5.85 19.98
N HIS A 48 -14.18 4.70 20.34
CA HIS A 48 -13.43 3.58 20.90
C HIS A 48 -12.41 3.03 19.90
N GLY A 49 -12.74 2.97 18.61
CA GLY A 49 -11.82 2.58 17.55
C GLY A 49 -10.59 3.50 17.49
N VAL A 50 -10.80 4.82 17.50
CA VAL A 50 -9.72 5.82 17.51
C VAL A 50 -8.84 5.71 18.76
N SER A 51 -9.44 5.51 19.93
CA SER A 51 -8.70 5.32 21.19
C SER A 51 -7.86 4.04 21.16
N SER A 52 -8.42 2.96 20.63
CA SER A 52 -7.73 1.66 20.52
C SER A 52 -6.58 1.69 19.53
N ASP A 53 -6.75 2.39 18.40
CA ASP A 53 -5.70 2.61 17.41
C ASP A 53 -4.51 3.39 18.02
N ARG A 54 -4.79 4.48 18.74
CA ARG A 54 -3.76 5.25 19.46
C ARG A 54 -3.04 4.45 20.54
N ALA A 55 -3.74 3.51 21.18
CA ALA A 55 -3.15 2.58 22.14
C ALA A 55 -2.31 1.46 21.48
N GLY A 56 -2.26 1.40 20.15
CA GLY A 56 -1.53 0.38 19.39
C GLY A 56 -2.25 -0.96 19.25
N ARG A 57 -3.52 -1.04 19.65
CA ARG A 57 -4.36 -2.24 19.53
C ARG A 57 -5.11 -2.25 18.20
N LYS A 58 -4.39 -2.57 17.12
CA LYS A 58 -4.86 -2.45 15.73
C LYS A 58 -6.03 -3.38 15.39
N GLU A 59 -6.01 -4.62 15.88
CA GLU A 59 -7.09 -5.59 15.64
C GLU A 59 -8.41 -5.15 16.31
N ASP A 60 -8.33 -4.70 17.56
CA ASP A 60 -9.48 -4.16 18.29
C ASP A 60 -10.02 -2.91 17.58
N ALA A 61 -9.15 -2.00 17.17
CA ALA A 61 -9.53 -0.80 16.42
C ALA A 61 -10.23 -1.15 15.10
N LEU A 62 -9.69 -2.12 14.35
CA LEU A 62 -10.28 -2.59 13.10
C LEU A 62 -11.68 -3.17 13.31
N ARG A 63 -11.88 -3.97 14.36
CA ARG A 63 -13.20 -4.53 14.70
C ARG A 63 -14.20 -3.41 14.99
N LEU A 64 -13.82 -2.45 15.85
CA LEU A 64 -14.65 -1.33 16.25
C LEU A 64 -15.04 -0.40 15.08
N PHE A 65 -14.11 -0.13 14.16
CA PHE A 65 -14.43 0.65 12.97
C PHE A 65 -15.37 -0.09 12.01
N ASN A 66 -15.24 -1.41 11.89
CA ASN A 66 -16.15 -2.21 11.09
C ASN A 66 -17.55 -2.29 11.72
N GLU A 67 -17.64 -2.45 13.04
CA GLU A 67 -18.90 -2.40 13.79
C GLU A 67 -19.60 -1.06 13.54
N TYR A 68 -18.89 0.06 13.74
CA TYR A 68 -19.43 1.39 13.45
C TYR A 68 -19.96 1.56 12.02
N CYS A 69 -19.19 1.10 11.02
CA CYS A 69 -19.60 1.20 9.62
C CYS A 69 -20.82 0.32 9.33
N ALA A 70 -20.89 -0.87 9.91
CA ALA A 70 -22.04 -1.77 9.78
C ALA A 70 -23.31 -1.16 10.41
N ASP A 71 -23.18 -0.56 11.60
CA ASP A 71 -24.30 0.09 12.29
C ASP A 71 -24.83 1.29 11.49
N CYS A 72 -23.92 2.12 10.95
CA CYS A 72 -24.28 3.24 10.09
C CYS A 72 -25.04 2.82 8.82
N GLU A 73 -24.64 1.69 8.22
CA GLU A 73 -25.31 1.14 7.04
C GLU A 73 -26.66 0.49 7.38
N TYR A 74 -26.73 -0.24 8.50
CA TYR A 74 -27.94 -0.89 8.97
C TYR A 74 -29.04 0.13 9.29
N LEU A 75 -28.68 1.16 10.06
CA LEU A 75 -29.56 2.26 10.42
C LEU A 75 -29.80 3.23 9.25
N LYS A 76 -29.16 3.03 8.09
CA LYS A 76 -29.25 3.89 6.90
C LYS A 76 -28.96 5.37 7.20
N LEU A 77 -28.08 5.63 8.17
CA LEU A 77 -27.64 6.98 8.54
C LEU A 77 -26.82 7.63 7.42
N VAL A 78 -26.27 6.82 6.50
CA VAL A 78 -25.43 7.27 5.40
C VAL A 78 -26.12 7.03 4.06
N CYS A 79 -26.02 8.01 3.16
CA CYS A 79 -26.55 7.87 1.80
C CYS A 79 -25.88 6.70 1.05
N LYS A 80 -26.68 5.93 0.31
CA LYS A 80 -26.20 4.81 -0.53
C LYS A 80 -25.09 5.21 -1.49
N GLU A 81 -25.16 6.44 -2.01
CA GLU A 81 -24.12 6.99 -2.88
C GLU A 81 -22.76 7.03 -2.18
N THR A 82 -22.71 7.42 -0.90
CA THR A 82 -21.48 7.53 -0.12
C THR A 82 -20.90 6.15 0.20
N ILE A 83 -21.77 5.19 0.52
CA ILE A 83 -21.38 3.78 0.70
C ILE A 83 -20.74 3.23 -0.59
N GLU A 84 -21.40 3.44 -1.74
CA GLU A 84 -20.87 2.99 -3.03
C GLU A 84 -19.54 3.66 -3.39
N MET A 85 -19.41 4.96 -3.15
CA MET A 85 -18.16 5.69 -3.39
C MET A 85 -17.01 5.15 -2.53
N CYS A 86 -17.26 4.77 -1.28
CA CYS A 86 -16.22 4.24 -0.40
C CYS A 86 -15.81 2.82 -0.80
N ARG A 87 -16.75 2.00 -1.31
CA ARG A 87 -16.46 0.63 -1.77
C ARG A 87 -15.80 0.58 -3.13
N LYS A 88 -16.22 1.44 -4.06
CA LYS A 88 -15.63 1.54 -5.40
C LYS A 88 -14.32 2.31 -5.30
N LYS A 89 -13.18 1.60 -5.38
CA LYS A 89 -11.82 2.17 -5.34
C LYS A 89 -11.43 2.98 -6.59
N GLU A 90 -12.41 3.58 -7.26
CA GLU A 90 -12.24 4.40 -8.45
C GLU A 90 -11.62 5.76 -8.12
N ARG A 91 -10.79 6.27 -9.03
CA ARG A 91 -10.12 7.56 -8.87
C ARG A 91 -11.09 8.72 -8.65
N GLU A 92 -12.18 8.74 -9.41
CA GLU A 92 -13.21 9.78 -9.29
C GLU A 92 -13.94 9.71 -7.93
N GLY A 93 -14.23 8.50 -7.44
CA GLY A 93 -14.80 8.28 -6.10
C GLY A 93 -13.90 8.86 -5.01
N ARG A 94 -12.58 8.62 -5.06
CA ARG A 94 -11.63 9.19 -4.09
C ARG A 94 -11.61 10.72 -4.11
N ILE A 95 -11.69 11.33 -5.29
CA ILE A 95 -11.74 12.79 -5.42
C ILE A 95 -13.03 13.34 -4.79
N ARG A 96 -14.18 12.70 -5.07
CA ARG A 96 -15.47 13.12 -4.50
C ARG A 96 -15.49 12.97 -2.97
N ILE A 97 -14.99 11.85 -2.45
CA ILE A 97 -14.84 11.63 -1.01
C ILE A 97 -13.96 12.73 -0.38
N GLN A 98 -12.84 13.06 -1.01
CA GLN A 98 -11.95 14.10 -0.52
C GLN A 98 -12.60 15.49 -0.54
N ASN A 99 -13.42 15.78 -1.56
CA ASN A 99 -14.19 17.03 -1.61
C ASN A 99 -15.24 17.08 -0.51
N LYS A 100 -16.03 16.00 -0.31
CA LYS A 100 -17.00 15.90 0.79
C LYS A 100 -16.35 16.14 2.16
N MET A 101 -15.18 15.55 2.39
CA MET A 101 -14.44 15.78 3.64
C MET A 101 -13.98 17.22 3.83
N ARG A 102 -13.67 17.95 2.75
CA ARG A 102 -13.27 19.38 2.82
C ARG A 102 -14.46 20.31 2.98
N GLU A 103 -15.62 19.92 2.48
CA GLU A 103 -16.86 20.68 2.60
C GLU A 103 -17.37 20.69 4.04
N PHE A 104 -17.13 19.62 4.80
CA PHE A 104 -17.46 19.57 6.21
C PHE A 104 -16.51 20.48 7.02
N ARG A 105 -17.06 21.55 7.62
CA ARG A 105 -16.31 22.51 8.44
C ARG A 105 -16.69 22.35 9.90
N PHE A 106 -15.71 22.10 10.76
CA PHE A 106 -15.90 21.93 12.20
C PHE A 106 -15.95 23.25 12.98
N GLU A 107 -15.75 24.41 12.32
CA GLU A 107 -15.66 25.72 12.98
C GLU A 107 -16.98 26.20 13.60
N VAL A 108 -18.11 25.65 13.14
CA VAL A 108 -19.44 25.91 13.70
C VAL A 108 -20.11 24.57 13.95
N ILE A 109 -20.16 24.19 15.22
CA ILE A 109 -20.81 22.96 15.68
C ILE A 109 -22.22 23.32 16.12
N ASP A 110 -23.21 22.76 15.45
CA ASP A 110 -24.62 22.88 15.82
C ASP A 110 -25.15 21.49 16.20
N TRP A 111 -25.33 21.27 17.50
CA TRP A 111 -25.83 20.01 18.05
C TRP A 111 -27.36 19.90 18.02
N GLU A 112 -28.06 21.00 17.77
CA GLU A 112 -29.53 21.02 17.69
C GLU A 112 -30.00 20.82 16.25
N ASP A 113 -29.13 21.11 15.27
CA ASP A 113 -29.39 20.83 13.85
C ASP A 113 -29.16 19.36 13.50
N ARG A 114 -30.27 18.66 13.24
CA ARG A 114 -30.27 17.28 12.76
C ARG A 114 -29.53 17.10 11.44
N GLU A 115 -29.63 18.06 10.51
CA GLU A 115 -28.91 17.96 9.23
C GLU A 115 -27.39 18.03 9.43
N TRP A 116 -26.95 18.86 10.38
CA TRP A 116 -25.54 18.96 10.76
C TRP A 116 -25.03 17.65 11.36
N VAL A 117 -25.78 17.05 12.29
CA VAL A 117 -25.42 15.77 12.93
C VAL A 117 -25.37 14.63 11.90
N MET A 118 -26.28 14.59 10.94
CA MET A 118 -26.24 13.61 9.86
C MET A 118 -24.99 13.78 8.97
N LYS A 119 -24.60 15.02 8.66
CA LYS A 119 -23.35 15.30 7.93
C LYS A 119 -22.11 14.91 8.75
N LEU A 120 -22.15 15.09 10.07
CA LEU A 120 -21.08 14.66 10.98
C LEU A 120 -20.92 13.13 10.94
N ILE A 121 -22.02 12.38 10.97
CA ILE A 121 -21.98 10.92 10.89
C ILE A 121 -21.47 10.47 9.52
N GLU A 122 -21.92 11.10 8.44
CA GLU A 122 -21.40 10.81 7.10
C GLU A 122 -19.89 11.06 7.02
N TYR A 123 -19.40 12.15 7.65
CA TYR A 123 -17.98 12.44 7.76
C TYR A 123 -17.23 11.34 8.53
N PHE A 124 -17.74 10.93 9.70
CA PHE A 124 -17.13 9.87 10.49
C PHE A 124 -17.16 8.51 9.79
N TYR A 125 -18.22 8.19 9.04
CA TYR A 125 -18.28 6.97 8.22
C TYR A 125 -17.16 6.95 7.18
N VAL A 126 -16.97 8.05 6.45
CA VAL A 126 -15.87 8.18 5.48
C VAL A 126 -14.51 8.01 6.15
N MET A 127 -14.33 8.61 7.34
CA MET A 127 -13.10 8.46 8.12
C MET A 127 -12.91 7.02 8.62
N GLY A 128 -13.96 6.36 9.09
CA GLY A 128 -13.96 4.96 9.53
C GLY A 128 -13.51 4.04 8.41
N MET A 129 -14.11 4.18 7.22
CA MET A 129 -13.71 3.41 6.04
C MET A 129 -12.25 3.61 5.66
N LYS A 130 -11.74 4.85 5.73
CA LYS A 130 -10.32 5.13 5.49
C LYS A 130 -9.40 4.51 6.55
N ASN A 131 -9.79 4.58 7.82
CA ASN A 131 -9.04 3.97 8.90
C ASN A 131 -8.98 2.45 8.75
N VAL A 132 -10.09 1.82 8.36
CA VAL A 132 -10.13 0.39 8.03
C VAL A 132 -9.18 0.06 6.87
N GLU A 133 -9.17 0.86 5.81
CA GLU A 133 -8.24 0.67 4.70
C GLU A 133 -6.77 0.81 5.13
N HIS A 134 -6.46 1.83 5.92
CA HIS A 134 -5.10 2.07 6.42
C HIS A 134 -4.64 0.96 7.37
N LEU A 135 -5.48 0.54 8.32
CA LEU A 135 -5.16 -0.51 9.27
C LEU A 135 -4.96 -1.86 8.58
N ASN A 136 -5.82 -2.21 7.61
CA ASN A 136 -5.63 -3.43 6.82
C ASN A 136 -4.31 -3.42 6.04
N ALA A 137 -3.99 -2.29 5.40
CA ALA A 137 -2.72 -2.15 4.68
C ALA A 137 -1.51 -2.22 5.64
N GLU A 138 -1.63 -1.67 6.84
CA GLU A 138 -0.57 -1.72 7.85
C GLU A 138 -0.37 -3.14 8.39
N ILE A 139 -1.45 -3.88 8.67
CA ILE A 139 -1.39 -5.28 9.09
C ILE A 139 -0.73 -6.13 8.00
N GLU A 140 -1.17 -5.99 6.74
CA GLU A 140 -0.58 -6.73 5.61
C GLU A 140 0.92 -6.44 5.43
N LEU A 141 1.35 -5.19 5.67
CA LEU A 141 2.76 -4.81 5.63
C LEU A 141 3.56 -5.43 6.78
N LEU A 142 2.99 -5.47 7.98
CA LEU A 142 3.64 -6.07 9.15
C LEU A 142 3.82 -7.58 8.96
N GLU A 143 2.79 -8.29 8.49
CA GLU A 143 2.85 -9.72 8.19
C GLU A 143 3.94 -10.03 7.16
N LYS A 144 3.99 -9.29 6.04
CA LYS A 144 5.05 -9.45 5.03
C LYS A 144 6.43 -9.11 5.57
N SER A 145 6.53 -8.14 6.49
CA SER A 145 7.80 -7.78 7.11
C SER A 145 8.33 -8.88 8.04
N ASP A 146 7.43 -9.58 8.73
CA ASP A 146 7.78 -10.70 9.60
C ASP A 146 8.12 -11.95 8.79
N GLU A 147 7.44 -12.19 7.66
CA GLU A 147 7.85 -13.21 6.67
C GLU A 147 9.24 -12.93 6.10
N CYS A 148 9.52 -11.67 5.73
CA CYS A 148 10.86 -11.25 5.28
C CYS A 148 11.91 -11.37 6.39
N ARG A 149 11.58 -11.10 7.66
CA ARG A 149 12.49 -11.30 8.79
C ARG A 149 12.78 -12.77 9.04
N ALA A 150 11.80 -13.64 8.86
CA ALA A 150 11.99 -15.09 8.93
C ALA A 150 12.87 -15.61 7.78
N SER A 151 12.79 -15.01 6.58
CA SER A 151 13.67 -15.36 5.44
C SER A 151 15.04 -14.69 5.47
N ASN A 152 15.20 -13.56 6.14
CA ASN A 152 16.44 -12.75 6.17
C ASN A 152 17.43 -13.15 7.27
N GLN A 153 17.41 -14.42 7.72
CA GLN A 153 18.58 -15.02 8.39
C GLN A 153 19.76 -15.26 7.44
N SER A 154 19.69 -14.82 6.18
CA SER A 154 20.89 -14.53 5.39
C SER A 154 21.48 -13.20 5.88
N GLY A 155 22.46 -13.30 6.79
CA GLY A 155 23.15 -12.15 7.35
C GLY A 155 23.60 -11.15 6.28
N ILE A 156 23.58 -9.87 6.63
CA ILE A 156 24.12 -8.78 5.80
C ILE A 156 25.56 -9.15 5.41
N GLU A 157 25.77 -9.48 4.14
CA GLU A 157 27.11 -9.71 3.62
C GLU A 157 27.80 -8.36 3.42
N CYS A 158 28.52 -7.93 4.46
CA CYS A 158 29.42 -6.80 4.37
C CYS A 158 30.53 -7.11 3.35
N VAL A 159 30.48 -6.42 2.21
CA VAL A 159 31.58 -6.39 1.25
C VAL A 159 32.71 -5.56 1.86
N ARG A 160 33.82 -6.19 2.24
CA ARG A 160 35.04 -5.47 2.64
C ARG A 160 35.67 -4.81 1.41
N ILE A 161 35.87 -3.50 1.53
CA ILE A 161 36.52 -2.66 0.51
C ILE A 161 37.92 -2.32 1.05
N ASP A 162 38.94 -2.53 0.23
CA ASP A 162 40.31 -2.15 0.56
C ASP A 162 40.53 -0.61 0.51
N GLU A 163 41.68 -0.15 1.00
CA GLU A 163 42.05 1.28 1.02
C GLU A 163 42.14 1.92 -0.39
N SER A 164 42.14 1.11 -1.44
CA SER A 164 42.15 1.53 -2.85
C SER A 164 40.77 1.49 -3.51
N GLY A 165 39.72 1.17 -2.76
CA GLY A 165 38.33 1.14 -3.24
C GLY A 165 37.91 -0.15 -3.94
N ARG A 166 38.68 -1.24 -3.84
CA ARG A 166 38.36 -2.52 -4.49
C ARG A 166 37.71 -3.49 -3.50
N ALA A 167 36.63 -4.12 -3.93
CA ALA A 167 35.96 -5.18 -3.18
C ALA A 167 36.78 -6.48 -3.25
N GLU A 168 37.14 -7.04 -2.09
CA GLU A 168 38.13 -8.14 -1.96
C GLU A 168 37.70 -9.46 -2.64
N ASN A 169 36.45 -9.59 -3.11
CA ASN A 169 35.91 -10.83 -3.69
C ASN A 169 34.91 -10.64 -4.85
N MET A 170 35.14 -9.68 -5.75
CA MET A 170 34.22 -9.45 -6.88
C MET A 170 34.20 -10.58 -7.92
N LEU A 171 35.29 -11.34 -8.07
CA LEU A 171 35.44 -12.36 -9.11
C LEU A 171 34.81 -13.72 -8.76
N VAL A 172 34.69 -14.05 -7.47
CA VAL A 172 34.19 -15.37 -7.00
C VAL A 172 32.69 -15.52 -7.27
N ARG A 173 31.91 -14.42 -7.26
CA ARG A 173 30.46 -14.48 -7.54
C ARG A 173 30.09 -14.42 -9.01
N ARG A 174 30.92 -13.79 -9.83
CA ARG A 174 30.66 -13.64 -11.27
C ARG A 174 31.05 -14.88 -12.08
N ASN A 175 31.99 -15.66 -11.58
CA ASN A 175 32.38 -16.92 -12.19
C ASN A 175 31.87 -18.08 -11.35
N LYS A 176 30.60 -18.47 -11.52
CA LYS A 176 30.20 -19.86 -11.24
C LYS A 176 30.61 -20.67 -12.47
N PRO A 177 31.69 -21.47 -12.42
CA PRO A 177 32.06 -22.28 -13.56
C PRO A 177 30.91 -23.26 -13.81
N THR A 178 30.27 -23.17 -14.98
CA THR A 178 29.23 -24.13 -15.39
C THR A 178 29.82 -25.47 -15.81
N MET A 179 31.15 -25.56 -15.90
CA MET A 179 31.89 -26.78 -16.20
C MET A 179 33.23 -26.80 -15.45
N SER A 180 33.70 -28.00 -15.13
CA SER A 180 35.05 -28.21 -14.61
C SER A 180 36.11 -28.05 -15.70
N LEU A 181 37.38 -27.88 -15.31
CA LEU A 181 38.51 -27.82 -16.25
C LEU A 181 38.61 -29.08 -17.12
N ASP A 182 38.30 -30.25 -16.54
CA ASP A 182 38.32 -31.52 -17.25
C ASP A 182 37.16 -31.61 -18.25
N GLU A 183 35.96 -31.18 -17.88
CA GLU A 183 34.81 -31.10 -18.80
C GLU A 183 35.05 -30.11 -19.95
N PHE A 184 35.75 -29.00 -19.68
CA PHE A 184 36.16 -28.06 -20.72
C PHE A 184 37.19 -28.68 -21.67
N ALA A 185 38.19 -29.38 -21.13
CA ALA A 185 39.20 -30.07 -21.92
C ALA A 185 38.58 -31.15 -22.82
N ASP A 186 37.65 -31.95 -22.29
CA ASP A 186 36.93 -32.98 -23.06
C ASP A 186 36.09 -32.36 -24.17
N LYS A 187 35.41 -31.24 -23.89
CA LYS A 187 34.60 -30.51 -24.87
C LYS A 187 35.44 -29.89 -25.99
N LEU A 188 36.63 -29.38 -25.66
CA LEU A 188 37.57 -28.77 -26.60
C LEU A 188 38.27 -29.84 -27.46
N MET A 189 38.62 -30.99 -26.88
CA MET A 189 39.13 -32.15 -27.63
C MET A 189 38.07 -32.77 -28.54
N ALA A 190 36.80 -32.73 -28.13
CA ALA A 190 35.67 -33.15 -28.96
C ALA A 190 35.39 -32.17 -30.11
N SER A 191 35.56 -30.86 -29.90
CA SER A 191 35.40 -29.87 -30.98
C SER A 191 36.54 -29.95 -32.00
N MET A 192 37.78 -30.13 -31.54
CA MET A 192 38.95 -30.32 -32.42
C MET A 192 38.86 -31.59 -33.27
N LYS A 193 38.22 -32.65 -32.79
CA LYS A 193 37.94 -33.86 -33.60
C LYS A 193 36.90 -33.62 -34.69
N ASN A 194 36.03 -32.63 -34.53
CA ASN A 194 34.98 -32.29 -35.50
C ASN A 194 35.38 -31.19 -36.50
N GLU A 195 36.40 -30.39 -36.19
CA GLU A 195 36.85 -29.25 -37.00
C GLU A 195 38.00 -29.54 -37.97
N VAL A 196 38.35 -30.81 -38.23
CA VAL A 196 39.21 -31.15 -39.38
C VAL A 196 38.36 -31.22 -40.66
N LYS A 197 37.70 -30.11 -40.99
CA LYS A 197 37.16 -29.83 -42.31
C LYS A 197 37.28 -28.33 -42.61
N VAL A 198 38.38 -27.98 -43.29
CA VAL A 198 38.36 -27.23 -44.56
C VAL A 198 37.90 -25.75 -44.49
N ILE A 199 38.90 -24.86 -44.62
CA ILE A 199 38.99 -23.68 -45.52
C ILE A 199 38.77 -22.25 -44.96
N ASP A 200 39.74 -21.42 -45.38
CA ASP A 200 39.83 -19.98 -45.61
C ASP A 200 40.03 -18.97 -44.47
N ASP A 201 41.27 -18.47 -44.45
CA ASP A 201 41.61 -17.07 -44.23
C ASP A 201 40.63 -16.13 -44.95
N THR A 202 39.98 -15.25 -44.18
CA THR A 202 39.55 -13.86 -44.46
C THR A 202 38.14 -13.57 -43.93
N GLU A 203 38.04 -13.07 -42.69
CA GLU A 203 36.92 -12.19 -42.36
C GLU A 203 37.25 -10.78 -42.88
N PRO A 204 36.43 -10.19 -43.77
CA PRO A 204 36.58 -8.79 -44.12
C PRO A 204 36.08 -7.95 -42.93
N GLU A 205 36.85 -6.94 -42.52
CA GLU A 205 36.32 -5.86 -41.71
C GLU A 205 35.11 -5.26 -42.44
N GLU A 206 33.89 -5.59 -42.01
CA GLU A 206 32.68 -4.91 -42.45
C GLU A 206 32.78 -3.45 -42.01
N LYS A 207 33.26 -2.60 -42.92
CA LYS A 207 33.21 -1.15 -42.79
C LYS A 207 31.75 -0.72 -42.86
N TYR A 208 31.07 -0.72 -41.72
CA TYR A 208 29.73 -0.16 -41.62
C TYR A 208 29.75 1.28 -42.12
N THR A 209 28.88 1.57 -43.08
CA THR A 209 28.75 2.92 -43.62
C THR A 209 28.08 3.80 -42.56
N ARG A 210 28.40 5.09 -42.49
CA ARG A 210 27.85 6.04 -41.49
C ARG A 210 26.33 5.94 -41.31
N ASN A 211 25.59 5.68 -42.39
CA ASN A 211 24.14 5.53 -42.34
C ASN A 211 23.67 4.24 -41.63
N GLU A 212 24.43 3.15 -41.70
CA GLU A 212 24.11 1.90 -41.01
C GLU A 212 24.33 2.04 -39.50
N LEU A 213 25.37 2.78 -39.09
CA LEU A 213 25.59 3.13 -37.69
C LEU A 213 24.44 3.99 -37.14
N ILE A 214 23.96 4.97 -37.91
CA ILE A 214 22.82 5.81 -37.52
C ILE A 214 21.52 4.99 -37.40
N MET A 215 21.29 4.03 -38.30
CA MET A 215 20.13 3.14 -38.19
C MET A 215 20.20 2.29 -36.91
N LYS A 216 21.39 1.79 -36.57
CA LYS A 216 21.58 0.96 -35.37
C LYS A 216 21.37 1.75 -34.08
N ASP A 217 21.79 3.01 -34.03
CA ASP A 217 21.53 3.90 -32.89
C ASP A 217 20.05 4.26 -32.76
N ASN A 218 19.38 4.60 -33.86
CA ASN A 218 17.93 4.87 -33.85
C ASN A 218 17.13 3.65 -33.39
N GLU A 219 17.54 2.45 -33.80
CA GLU A 219 16.88 1.21 -33.39
C GLU A 219 17.12 0.93 -31.89
N ARG A 220 18.27 1.32 -31.34
CA ARG A 220 18.57 1.23 -29.91
C ARG A 220 17.72 2.21 -29.10
N ASP A 221 17.59 3.45 -29.56
CA ASP A 221 16.80 4.48 -28.90
C ASP A 221 15.30 4.16 -28.96
N TRP A 222 14.83 3.59 -30.06
CA TRP A 222 13.45 3.09 -30.18
C TRP A 222 13.17 1.95 -29.20
N ARG A 223 14.09 0.98 -29.08
CA ARG A 223 13.97 -0.10 -28.09
C ARG A 223 14.00 0.43 -26.65
N GLY A 224 14.78 1.48 -26.38
CA GLY A 224 14.83 2.14 -25.07
C GLY A 224 13.54 2.89 -24.73
N SER A 225 12.90 3.53 -25.72
CA SER A 225 11.64 4.26 -25.53
C SER A 225 10.43 3.34 -25.36
N ASN A 226 10.43 2.17 -26.01
CA ASN A 226 9.33 1.22 -25.94
C ASN A 226 9.43 0.17 -24.83
N ARG A 227 10.60 0.04 -24.19
CA ARG A 227 10.72 -0.70 -22.93
C ARG A 227 10.45 0.27 -21.80
N GLY A 228 9.20 0.30 -21.32
CA GLY A 228 8.83 1.02 -20.11
C GLY A 228 9.80 0.77 -18.95
N ASN A 229 9.82 1.68 -17.99
CA ASN A 229 10.84 1.84 -16.94
C ASN A 229 11.02 0.59 -16.04
N THR A 230 11.70 -0.43 -16.53
CA THR A 230 12.09 -1.65 -15.79
C THR A 230 13.61 -1.88 -15.80
N ILE A 231 14.39 -0.85 -16.15
CA ILE A 231 15.85 -0.87 -15.96
C ILE A 231 16.12 -0.44 -14.52
N GLY A 232 16.15 -1.41 -13.61
CA GLY A 232 16.43 -1.19 -12.18
C GLY A 232 15.66 -2.08 -11.20
N MET A 233 14.78 -2.97 -11.67
CA MET A 233 14.28 -4.07 -10.84
C MET A 233 15.09 -5.33 -11.09
N GLY A 234 16.14 -5.49 -10.28
CA GLY A 234 16.98 -6.68 -10.18
C GLY A 234 17.74 -6.62 -8.87
#